data_AF-A0A955C4Z0-F1
#
_entry.id   AF-A0A955C4Z0-F1
#
_cell.length_a   1.000
_cell.length_b   1.000
_cell.length_c   1.000
_cell.angle_alpha   90.00
_cell.angle_beta   90.00
_cell.angle_gamma   90.00
#
_symmetry.space_group_name_H-M   'P 1'
#
loop_
_entity.id
_entity.type
_entity.pdbx_description
1 polymer ?
#
loop_
_entity_poly.entity_id
_entity_poly.type
_entity_poly.pdbx_seq_one_letter_code
_entity_poly.pdbx_strand_id
1 'polypeptide(L)'
;LINPPGPNDFSSFDPFRYGQHPVYGFIEVDMDDDNQSGGEVEAPEFRFLANVARFGGLLAGAAFHDRQASSDSDLDGNFVSKPYVERHGEEFHLAFLGGLFGDGDVTEIVGNGDLNFDVDEEWIIDGSWFHRAHGFEPFSIAAGGSVPGEYAPESTIRFAHDCTSDLTLISLVFPLTNGAWAMQHGMAAEPMNHDPSDQSSINEALRDLVISAEVVEIFPTGMPEEVLILPWDDKSHGQFLDATQWRITALLGSAYTDLGGYFVWTDVYPNPVRGDINGENGASEDDRDEIENEIDDHDGDDGVFDDRVVLDDFAAEFSVLDLNQDGVIDPTDILLVSKVGDEDDDGDIDLRDFARFQQCFGESGALGGCERLDLNADQTVDNGDAGWFVNVMTGPTGF
;
A
#
# COMPACT_ATOMS: atom_id res chain seq x y z
N LEU A 1 9.80 -17.18 -3.89
CA LEU A 1 9.57 -16.79 -5.31
C LEU A 1 8.23 -16.10 -5.44
N ILE A 2 8.21 -14.89 -6.02
CA ILE A 2 7.00 -14.12 -6.38
C ILE A 2 6.84 -14.15 -7.91
N ASN A 3 5.60 -14.30 -8.40
CA ASN A 3 5.29 -14.34 -9.85
C ASN A 3 4.35 -13.23 -10.30
N PRO A 4 4.31 -12.91 -11.61
CA PRO A 4 3.30 -12.02 -12.17
C PRO A 4 1.87 -12.46 -11.78
N PRO A 5 0.95 -11.53 -11.51
CA PRO A 5 -0.43 -11.88 -11.22
C PRO A 5 -1.15 -12.40 -12.47
N GLY A 6 -2.00 -13.41 -12.30
CA GLY A 6 -2.98 -13.79 -13.31
C GLY A 6 -4.29 -13.01 -13.16
N PRO A 7 -5.26 -13.18 -14.08
CA PRO A 7 -6.58 -12.56 -13.97
C PRO A 7 -7.30 -12.87 -12.66
N ASN A 8 -7.89 -11.86 -12.02
CA ASN A 8 -8.57 -11.98 -10.73
C ASN A 8 -10.01 -11.41 -10.76
N ASP A 9 -10.61 -11.23 -11.94
CA ASP A 9 -11.97 -10.74 -12.07
C ASP A 9 -13.03 -11.87 -11.99
N PHE A 10 -14.29 -11.52 -11.74
CA PHE A 10 -15.42 -12.47 -11.66
C PHE A 10 -15.61 -13.33 -12.91
N SER A 11 -15.23 -12.83 -14.09
CA SER A 11 -15.42 -13.50 -15.37
C SER A 11 -14.25 -14.42 -15.77
N SER A 12 -13.07 -14.17 -15.19
CA SER A 12 -11.81 -14.86 -15.47
C SER A 12 -10.96 -14.91 -14.20
N PHE A 13 -11.37 -15.70 -13.20
CA PHE A 13 -10.56 -15.94 -12.00
C PHE A 13 -9.53 -17.05 -12.26
N ASP A 14 -8.29 -16.63 -12.50
CA ASP A 14 -7.11 -17.48 -12.72
C ASP A 14 -5.86 -16.80 -12.14
N PRO A 15 -5.85 -16.46 -10.83
CA PRO A 15 -4.81 -15.61 -10.25
C PRO A 15 -3.43 -16.27 -10.24
N PHE A 16 -3.40 -17.60 -10.33
CA PHE A 16 -2.19 -18.42 -10.30
C PHE A 16 -1.67 -18.80 -11.69
N ARG A 17 -2.16 -18.14 -12.75
CA ARG A 17 -1.80 -18.41 -14.15
C ARG A 17 -0.31 -18.57 -14.37
N TYR A 18 0.49 -17.69 -13.74
CA TYR A 18 1.93 -17.61 -13.92
C TYR A 18 2.72 -18.15 -12.71
N GLY A 19 2.07 -18.78 -11.73
CA GLY A 19 2.73 -19.33 -10.54
C GLY A 19 1.90 -19.26 -9.25
N GLN A 20 2.41 -19.87 -8.19
CA GLN A 20 1.69 -20.07 -6.92
C GLN A 20 1.63 -18.85 -6.00
N HIS A 21 2.48 -17.85 -6.22
CA HIS A 21 2.64 -16.68 -5.38
C HIS A 21 2.53 -15.38 -6.22
N PRO A 22 1.35 -15.13 -6.82
CA PRO A 22 1.12 -13.91 -7.58
C PRO A 22 1.21 -12.68 -6.68
N VAL A 23 1.76 -11.59 -7.21
CA VAL A 23 1.76 -10.28 -6.54
C VAL A 23 0.67 -9.39 -7.13
N TYR A 24 -0.19 -8.87 -6.26
CA TYR A 24 -1.20 -7.85 -6.58
C TYR A 24 -0.94 -6.57 -5.81
N GLY A 25 -1.53 -5.47 -6.27
CA GLY A 25 -1.59 -4.22 -5.51
C GLY A 25 -1.02 -3.03 -6.24
N PHE A 26 -0.57 -2.05 -5.48
CA PHE A 26 -0.21 -0.73 -5.98
C PHE A 26 1.12 -0.25 -5.40
N ILE A 27 1.92 0.40 -6.24
CA ILE A 27 3.07 1.21 -5.81
C ILE A 27 2.79 2.64 -6.24
N GLU A 28 2.45 3.49 -5.30
CA GLU A 28 2.08 4.90 -5.51
C GLU A 28 3.34 5.79 -5.40
N VAL A 29 3.41 6.81 -6.26
CA VAL A 29 4.55 7.71 -6.41
C VAL A 29 4.06 9.15 -6.27
N ASP A 30 4.36 9.76 -5.13
CA ASP A 30 4.26 11.21 -4.94
C ASP A 30 5.56 11.84 -5.45
N MET A 31 5.44 12.69 -6.47
CA MET A 31 6.58 13.32 -7.14
C MET A 31 6.85 14.74 -6.66
N ASP A 32 5.88 15.40 -6.02
CA ASP A 32 5.93 16.81 -5.69
C ASP A 32 5.87 17.14 -4.18
N ASP A 33 5.76 16.10 -3.34
CA ASP A 33 5.63 16.12 -1.89
C ASP A 33 4.36 16.86 -1.41
N ASP A 34 3.37 17.04 -2.29
CA ASP A 34 2.11 17.72 -2.01
C ASP A 34 0.99 16.71 -1.74
N ASN A 35 0.72 16.50 -0.46
CA ASN A 35 -0.36 15.65 0.01
C ASN A 35 -1.78 16.24 -0.22
N GLN A 36 -1.93 17.30 -1.02
CA GLN A 36 -3.24 17.82 -1.43
C GLN A 36 -3.56 17.58 -2.89
N SER A 37 -2.59 17.18 -3.72
CA SER A 37 -2.84 16.73 -5.09
C SER A 37 -3.00 15.22 -5.17
N GLY A 38 -3.35 14.73 -6.36
CA GLY A 38 -3.36 13.29 -6.64
C GLY A 38 -4.44 12.54 -5.88
N GLY A 39 -4.68 11.31 -6.29
CA GLY A 39 -5.63 10.44 -5.60
C GLY A 39 -6.43 9.56 -6.54
N GLU A 40 -7.32 8.83 -5.91
CA GLU A 40 -8.17 7.84 -6.55
C GLU A 40 -9.63 8.06 -6.18
N VAL A 41 -10.44 8.29 -7.22
CA VAL A 41 -11.85 8.67 -7.07
C VAL A 41 -12.78 7.48 -7.27
N GLU A 42 -12.35 6.45 -8.02
CA GLU A 42 -13.23 5.34 -8.40
C GLU A 42 -13.18 4.19 -7.41
N ALA A 43 -12.00 3.92 -6.83
CA ALA A 43 -11.82 2.79 -5.92
C ALA A 43 -10.74 3.08 -4.84
N PRO A 44 -10.91 4.14 -4.02
CA PRO A 44 -9.98 4.49 -2.95
C PRO A 44 -9.80 3.36 -1.93
N GLU A 45 -10.81 2.50 -1.74
CA GLU A 45 -10.78 1.38 -0.80
C GLU A 45 -9.69 0.32 -1.10
N PHE A 46 -9.12 0.31 -2.30
CA PHE A 46 -8.01 -0.60 -2.66
C PHE A 46 -6.63 0.07 -2.58
N ARG A 47 -6.57 1.32 -2.14
CA ARG A 47 -5.35 2.13 -2.16
C ARG A 47 -4.69 2.19 -0.80
N PHE A 48 -3.48 2.72 -0.77
CA PHE A 48 -2.61 2.71 0.41
C PHE A 48 -3.27 3.27 1.68
N LEU A 49 -3.77 4.51 1.66
CA LEU A 49 -4.36 5.20 2.81
C LEU A 49 -5.61 4.52 3.37
N ALA A 50 -6.37 3.79 2.54
CA ALA A 50 -7.54 3.04 2.98
C ALA A 50 -7.17 1.73 3.70
N ASN A 51 -5.96 1.20 3.49
CA ASN A 51 -5.59 -0.14 3.93
C ASN A 51 -4.42 -0.18 4.91
N VAL A 52 -3.60 0.88 5.01
CA VAL A 52 -2.40 0.87 5.86
C VAL A 52 -2.71 0.61 7.33
N ALA A 53 -3.84 1.13 7.85
CA ALA A 53 -4.28 0.88 9.22
C ALA A 53 -4.57 -0.60 9.51
N ARG A 54 -4.94 -1.38 8.49
CA ARG A 54 -5.12 -2.83 8.58
C ARG A 54 -3.79 -3.57 8.82
N PHE A 55 -2.66 -2.89 8.89
CA PHE A 55 -1.39 -3.47 9.35
C PHE A 55 -1.13 -3.17 10.84
N GLY A 56 -2.19 -2.80 11.58
CA GLY A 56 -2.21 -2.67 13.03
C GLY A 56 -1.72 -1.33 13.54
N GLY A 57 -1.77 -0.27 12.74
CA GLY A 57 -1.39 1.06 13.20
C GLY A 57 -1.44 2.12 12.10
N LEU A 58 -1.38 3.39 12.49
CA LEU A 58 -1.32 4.54 11.62
C LEU A 58 0.13 4.98 11.40
N LEU A 59 0.43 5.46 10.20
CA LEU A 59 1.71 6.09 9.92
C LEU A 59 1.78 7.49 10.49
N ALA A 60 2.92 7.77 11.12
CA ALA A 60 3.26 9.11 11.54
C ALA A 60 3.78 9.99 10.40
N GLY A 61 3.68 11.30 10.60
CA GLY A 61 4.27 12.31 9.72
C GLY A 61 3.25 13.11 8.94
N ALA A 62 3.68 14.28 8.47
CA ALA A 62 2.80 15.27 7.84
C ALA A 62 2.11 14.74 6.57
N ALA A 63 2.73 13.79 5.85
CA ALA A 63 2.17 13.20 4.65
C ALA A 63 0.93 12.32 4.90
N PHE A 64 0.74 11.81 6.12
CA PHE A 64 -0.29 10.82 6.46
C PHE A 64 -1.28 11.29 7.54
N HIS A 65 -0.94 12.35 8.27
CA HIS A 65 -1.76 12.94 9.31
C HIS A 65 -3.13 13.40 8.77
N ASP A 66 -4.22 12.92 9.39
CA ASP A 66 -5.63 13.11 8.96
C ASP A 66 -5.97 12.58 7.55
N ARG A 67 -5.26 11.55 7.05
CA ARG A 67 -5.50 11.01 5.70
C ARG A 67 -5.72 9.51 5.66
N GLN A 68 -5.31 8.79 6.70
CA GLN A 68 -5.47 7.34 6.76
C GLN A 68 -6.85 7.02 7.30
N ALA A 69 -7.50 6.01 6.71
CA ALA A 69 -8.72 5.46 7.27
C ALA A 69 -8.37 4.68 8.55
N SER A 70 -8.97 5.03 9.69
CA SER A 70 -8.90 4.24 10.92
C SER A 70 -10.05 3.25 11.02
N SER A 71 -11.11 3.44 10.22
CA SER A 71 -12.23 2.51 10.07
C SER A 71 -12.81 2.52 8.66
N ASP A 72 -13.74 1.63 8.36
CA ASP A 72 -14.50 1.65 7.10
C ASP A 72 -15.37 2.91 6.95
N SER A 73 -15.82 3.49 8.06
CA SER A 73 -16.66 4.70 8.06
C SER A 73 -15.96 5.94 7.50
N ASP A 74 -14.62 5.91 7.46
CA ASP A 74 -13.77 6.95 6.86
C ASP A 74 -13.78 6.90 5.32
N LEU A 75 -14.24 5.80 4.72
CA LEU A 75 -14.39 5.63 3.27
C LEU A 75 -15.74 6.21 2.80
N ASP A 76 -15.97 7.49 3.08
CA ASP A 76 -17.25 8.16 2.84
C ASP A 76 -17.39 8.78 1.44
N GLY A 77 -16.32 8.73 0.63
CA GLY A 77 -16.26 9.31 -0.71
C GLY A 77 -16.22 10.85 -0.68
N ASN A 78 -15.86 11.45 0.46
CA ASN A 78 -15.86 12.89 0.66
C ASN A 78 -14.44 13.45 0.66
N PHE A 79 -14.02 13.86 -0.52
CA PHE A 79 -12.73 14.49 -0.76
C PHE A 79 -12.47 15.74 0.08
N VAL A 80 -13.46 16.41 0.68
CA VAL A 80 -13.26 17.70 1.37
C VAL A 80 -13.35 17.61 2.89
N SER A 81 -13.58 16.44 3.46
CA SER A 81 -13.50 16.21 4.91
C SER A 81 -12.38 15.27 5.29
N LYS A 82 -12.03 15.30 6.57
CA LYS A 82 -11.09 14.36 7.14
C LYS A 82 -11.80 13.06 7.54
N PRO A 83 -11.07 11.93 7.52
CA PRO A 83 -9.74 11.80 6.94
C PRO A 83 -9.78 11.92 5.40
N TYR A 84 -8.77 12.55 4.79
CA TYR A 84 -8.72 12.75 3.33
C TYR A 84 -8.23 11.50 2.60
N VAL A 85 -8.91 10.36 2.79
CA VAL A 85 -8.45 9.05 2.33
C VAL A 85 -8.26 9.01 0.82
N GLU A 86 -9.14 9.66 0.07
CA GLU A 86 -9.09 9.65 -1.39
C GLU A 86 -8.01 10.56 -1.96
N ARG A 87 -7.44 11.46 -1.14
CA ARG A 87 -6.29 12.28 -1.51
C ARG A 87 -5.06 11.49 -1.10
N HIS A 88 -4.33 10.92 -2.04
CA HIS A 88 -3.14 10.13 -1.73
C HIS A 88 -1.85 10.94 -1.90
N GLY A 89 -1.85 12.01 -2.68
CA GLY A 89 -0.64 12.81 -2.97
C GLY A 89 0.17 12.24 -4.13
N GLU A 90 -0.29 11.17 -4.76
CA GLU A 90 0.38 10.45 -5.82
C GLU A 90 0.07 11.05 -7.20
N GLU A 91 1.11 11.26 -7.99
CA GLU A 91 0.95 11.59 -9.40
C GLU A 91 0.85 10.34 -10.26
N PHE A 92 1.55 9.28 -9.86
CA PHE A 92 1.61 8.04 -10.61
C PHE A 92 1.50 6.84 -9.69
N HIS A 93 1.09 5.71 -10.25
CA HIS A 93 1.21 4.44 -9.58
C HIS A 93 1.52 3.30 -10.56
N LEU A 94 2.18 2.26 -10.05
CA LEU A 94 2.22 0.96 -10.71
C LEU A 94 1.03 0.14 -10.21
N ALA A 95 0.24 -0.40 -11.13
CA ALA A 95 -0.91 -1.26 -10.84
C ALA A 95 -0.60 -2.73 -11.18
N PHE A 96 -0.47 -3.57 -10.16
CA PHE A 96 -0.37 -5.03 -10.28
C PHE A 96 -1.76 -5.64 -10.20
N LEU A 97 -2.55 -5.48 -11.27
CA LEU A 97 -3.91 -5.98 -11.36
C LEU A 97 -4.01 -7.11 -12.37
N GLY A 98 -4.69 -8.20 -12.00
CA GLY A 98 -4.77 -9.40 -12.81
C GLY A 98 -5.34 -9.18 -14.22
N GLY A 99 -6.34 -8.30 -14.34
CA GLY A 99 -6.95 -7.94 -15.63
C GLY A 99 -5.94 -7.33 -16.60
N LEU A 100 -5.08 -6.43 -16.11
CA LEU A 100 -4.03 -5.84 -16.92
C LEU A 100 -3.06 -6.93 -17.41
N PHE A 101 -2.68 -7.89 -16.55
CA PHE A 101 -1.71 -8.96 -16.86
C PHE A 101 -2.27 -9.99 -17.84
N GLY A 102 -3.59 -10.17 -17.85
CA GLY A 102 -4.27 -10.97 -18.86
C GLY A 102 -4.15 -10.41 -20.27
N ASP A 103 -4.03 -9.09 -20.41
CA ASP A 103 -3.94 -8.37 -21.69
C ASP A 103 -2.50 -8.03 -22.09
N GLY A 104 -1.54 -8.19 -21.17
CA GLY A 104 -0.12 -7.90 -21.40
C GLY A 104 0.59 -8.92 -22.30
N ASP A 105 1.58 -8.45 -23.06
CA ASP A 105 2.42 -9.28 -23.92
C ASP A 105 3.61 -9.82 -23.12
N VAL A 106 3.52 -11.09 -22.71
CA VAL A 106 4.57 -11.79 -21.94
C VAL A 106 5.65 -12.36 -22.88
N THR A 107 6.91 -12.00 -22.63
CA THR A 107 8.10 -12.51 -23.31
C THR A 107 9.07 -13.14 -22.31
N GLU A 108 9.26 -14.45 -22.39
CA GLU A 108 10.31 -15.17 -21.65
C GLU A 108 11.69 -14.90 -22.25
N ILE A 109 12.55 -14.17 -21.53
CA ILE A 109 13.95 -13.91 -21.93
C ILE A 109 14.84 -15.08 -21.53
N VAL A 110 14.63 -15.58 -20.31
CA VAL A 110 15.19 -16.81 -19.78
C VAL A 110 14.03 -17.59 -19.19
N GLY A 111 13.73 -18.77 -19.73
CA GLY A 111 12.60 -19.56 -19.28
C GLY A 111 12.54 -20.91 -19.95
N ASN A 112 11.60 -21.73 -19.51
CA ASN A 112 11.41 -23.10 -20.00
C ASN A 112 10.31 -23.22 -21.07
N GLY A 113 9.51 -22.16 -21.29
CA GLY A 113 8.43 -22.10 -22.28
C GLY A 113 7.09 -22.67 -21.85
N ASP A 114 6.87 -22.90 -20.55
CA ASP A 114 5.60 -23.42 -20.00
C ASP A 114 4.65 -22.32 -19.50
N LEU A 115 5.06 -21.05 -19.57
CA LEU A 115 4.32 -19.89 -19.06
C LEU A 115 4.02 -19.98 -17.54
N ASN A 116 4.86 -20.66 -16.78
CA ASN A 116 4.86 -20.66 -15.32
C ASN A 116 6.20 -20.07 -14.83
N PHE A 117 6.16 -18.95 -14.12
CA PHE A 117 7.36 -18.23 -13.71
C PHE A 117 8.13 -19.01 -12.65
N ASP A 118 9.25 -19.60 -13.05
CA ASP A 118 10.05 -20.49 -12.21
C ASP A 118 11.34 -19.82 -11.69
N VAL A 119 12.03 -20.55 -10.82
CA VAL A 119 13.35 -20.16 -10.29
C VAL A 119 14.36 -20.02 -11.44
N ASP A 120 15.20 -18.97 -11.39
CA ASP A 120 16.18 -18.60 -12.43
C ASP A 120 15.57 -18.16 -13.77
N GLU A 121 14.30 -17.78 -13.79
CA GLU A 121 13.66 -17.21 -14.97
C GLU A 121 13.69 -15.67 -15.00
N GLU A 122 13.63 -15.15 -16.22
CA GLU A 122 13.57 -13.72 -16.53
C GLU A 122 12.52 -13.48 -17.61
N TRP A 123 11.51 -12.69 -17.27
CA TRP A 123 10.40 -12.36 -18.14
C TRP A 123 10.31 -10.85 -18.33
N ILE A 124 9.94 -10.44 -19.54
CA ILE A 124 9.58 -9.07 -19.89
C ILE A 124 8.08 -9.07 -20.19
N ILE A 125 7.34 -8.11 -19.65
CA ILE A 125 5.91 -7.99 -19.82
C ILE A 125 5.59 -6.56 -20.25
N ASP A 126 5.03 -6.42 -21.44
CA ASP A 126 4.61 -5.14 -22.00
C ASP A 126 3.11 -4.92 -21.74
N GLY A 127 2.75 -3.71 -21.31
CA GLY A 127 1.36 -3.32 -21.06
C GLY A 127 1.22 -2.00 -20.31
N SER A 128 -0.02 -1.60 -20.05
CA SER A 128 -0.33 -0.36 -19.33
C SER A 128 -0.38 -0.63 -17.82
N TRP A 129 0.78 -0.70 -17.16
CA TRP A 129 0.90 -0.92 -15.71
C TRP A 129 1.19 0.36 -14.93
N PHE A 130 1.73 1.37 -15.61
CA PHE A 130 2.21 2.60 -14.99
C PHE A 130 1.30 3.76 -15.37
N HIS A 131 0.42 4.11 -14.45
CA HIS A 131 -0.69 5.03 -14.68
C HIS A 131 -0.41 6.33 -13.96
N ARG A 132 -0.86 7.44 -14.55
CA ARG A 132 -1.09 8.65 -13.76
C ARG A 132 -2.33 8.44 -12.90
N ALA A 133 -2.35 8.99 -11.68
CA ALA A 133 -3.47 8.84 -10.74
C ALA A 133 -4.82 9.19 -11.39
N HIS A 134 -5.84 8.36 -11.20
CA HIS A 134 -7.10 8.53 -11.93
C HIS A 134 -7.90 9.76 -11.46
N GLY A 135 -7.63 10.28 -10.26
CA GLY A 135 -8.23 11.53 -9.77
C GLY A 135 -8.00 12.73 -10.69
N PHE A 136 -7.01 12.68 -11.59
CA PHE A 136 -6.77 13.72 -12.59
C PHE A 136 -7.56 13.56 -13.89
N GLU A 137 -8.05 12.37 -14.21
CA GLU A 137 -8.67 12.06 -15.51
C GLU A 137 -9.85 12.97 -15.87
N PRO A 138 -10.78 13.31 -14.95
CA PRO A 138 -11.91 14.17 -15.29
C PRO A 138 -11.52 15.57 -15.78
N PHE A 139 -10.30 16.02 -15.45
CA PHE A 139 -9.80 17.37 -15.71
C PHE A 139 -8.72 17.42 -16.79
N SER A 140 -8.05 16.29 -16.99
CA SER A 140 -6.96 16.10 -17.92
C SER A 140 -7.33 16.42 -19.37
N ILE A 141 -6.40 17.04 -20.10
CA ILE A 141 -6.52 17.25 -21.54
C ILE A 141 -5.78 16.17 -22.35
N ALA A 142 -5.24 15.14 -21.69
CA ALA A 142 -4.59 14.02 -22.33
C ALA A 142 -5.55 13.34 -23.33
N ALA A 143 -5.02 13.02 -24.51
CA ALA A 143 -5.74 12.36 -25.59
C ALA A 143 -5.06 11.02 -25.88
N GLY A 144 -5.77 10.01 -26.40
CA GLY A 144 -5.12 8.76 -26.83
C GLY A 144 -5.04 7.65 -25.78
N GLY A 145 -5.45 7.92 -24.54
CA GLY A 145 -5.78 6.87 -23.56
C GLY A 145 -7.01 6.03 -23.97
N SER A 146 -7.24 4.95 -23.24
CA SER A 146 -8.42 4.08 -23.37
C SER A 146 -9.70 4.80 -22.94
N VAL A 147 -9.59 5.70 -21.96
CA VAL A 147 -10.66 6.61 -21.52
C VAL A 147 -10.23 8.08 -21.60
N PRO A 148 -11.19 9.04 -21.65
CA PRO A 148 -10.85 10.47 -21.70
C PRO A 148 -9.99 10.90 -20.51
N GLY A 149 -8.89 11.59 -20.79
CA GLY A 149 -8.01 12.14 -19.76
C GLY A 149 -7.01 11.14 -19.16
N GLU A 150 -7.12 9.85 -19.47
CA GLU A 150 -6.21 8.81 -19.01
C GLU A 150 -4.80 9.00 -19.56
N TYR A 151 -3.81 8.81 -18.69
CA TYR A 151 -2.40 8.73 -19.05
C TYR A 151 -1.81 7.42 -18.54
N ALA A 152 -2.01 6.35 -19.32
CA ALA A 152 -1.58 4.99 -19.02
C ALA A 152 -0.85 4.37 -20.23
N PRO A 153 0.34 4.90 -20.58
CA PRO A 153 1.08 4.44 -21.75
C PRO A 153 1.51 2.98 -21.61
N GLU A 154 1.71 2.33 -22.76
CA GLU A 154 2.38 1.03 -22.79
C GLU A 154 3.79 1.15 -22.21
N SER A 155 4.10 0.26 -21.28
CA SER A 155 5.34 0.27 -20.51
C SER A 155 5.81 -1.16 -20.27
N THR A 156 7.11 -1.30 -20.05
CA THR A 156 7.75 -2.61 -19.91
C THR A 156 8.16 -2.84 -18.46
N ILE A 157 7.66 -3.92 -17.87
CA ILE A 157 8.14 -4.42 -16.58
C ILE A 157 8.94 -5.71 -16.80
N ARG A 158 9.96 -5.91 -15.97
CA ARG A 158 10.80 -7.11 -15.97
C ARG A 158 10.72 -7.81 -14.63
N PHE A 159 10.37 -9.09 -14.67
CA PHE A 159 10.45 -10.02 -13.54
C PHE A 159 11.70 -10.87 -13.71
N ALA A 160 12.55 -10.96 -12.69
CA ALA A 160 13.71 -11.83 -12.70
C ALA A 160 13.90 -12.46 -11.32
N HIS A 161 14.00 -13.78 -11.24
CA HIS A 161 14.28 -14.49 -9.99
C HIS A 161 15.70 -15.05 -9.98
N ASP A 162 16.46 -14.78 -8.92
CA ASP A 162 17.80 -15.33 -8.72
C ASP A 162 17.80 -16.41 -7.62
N CYS A 163 18.05 -17.67 -7.99
CA CYS A 163 18.06 -18.77 -7.04
C CYS A 163 19.15 -18.67 -5.96
N THR A 164 20.21 -17.89 -6.23
CA THR A 164 21.33 -17.77 -5.30
C THR A 164 20.96 -16.88 -4.13
N SER A 165 20.23 -15.80 -4.40
CA SER A 165 19.75 -14.86 -3.38
C SER A 165 18.32 -15.14 -2.92
N ASP A 166 17.57 -15.99 -3.63
CA ASP A 166 16.12 -16.23 -3.44
C ASP A 166 15.31 -14.93 -3.50
N LEU A 167 15.68 -14.05 -4.43
CA LEU A 167 15.03 -12.76 -4.63
C LEU A 167 14.39 -12.70 -6.01
N THR A 168 13.10 -12.34 -6.05
CA THR A 168 12.47 -11.85 -7.27
C THR A 168 12.65 -10.34 -7.34
N LEU A 169 13.31 -9.85 -8.39
CA LEU A 169 13.39 -8.43 -8.71
C LEU A 169 12.35 -8.09 -9.78
N ILE A 170 11.48 -7.13 -9.44
CA ILE A 170 10.56 -6.50 -10.38
C ILE A 170 11.13 -5.12 -10.72
N SER A 171 11.27 -4.80 -12.00
CA SER A 171 11.84 -3.53 -12.44
C SER A 171 11.03 -2.89 -13.56
N LEU A 172 10.78 -1.59 -13.42
CA LEU A 172 10.21 -0.73 -14.46
C LEU A 172 11.30 0.25 -14.92
N VAL A 173 11.40 0.45 -16.23
CA VAL A 173 12.22 1.53 -16.81
C VAL A 173 11.29 2.41 -17.62
N PHE A 174 10.95 3.58 -17.07
CA PHE A 174 10.08 4.55 -17.72
C PHE A 174 10.83 5.87 -17.99
N PRO A 175 10.70 6.45 -19.19
CA PRO A 175 11.47 7.63 -19.55
C PRO A 175 10.93 8.90 -18.89
N LEU A 176 11.85 9.70 -18.35
CA LEU A 176 11.52 11.00 -17.77
C LEU A 176 11.17 12.06 -18.82
N THR A 177 11.65 11.90 -20.06
CA THR A 177 11.37 12.84 -21.18
C THR A 177 11.21 12.08 -22.50
N ASN A 178 10.47 12.64 -23.46
CA ASN A 178 10.34 12.05 -24.81
C ASN A 178 11.71 11.92 -25.51
N GLY A 179 12.68 12.78 -25.16
CA GLY A 179 14.06 12.65 -25.61
C GLY A 179 14.77 11.41 -25.08
N ALA A 180 14.53 11.03 -23.83
CA ALA A 180 15.04 9.79 -23.25
C ALA A 180 14.33 8.57 -23.86
N TRP A 181 13.01 8.65 -24.04
CA TRP A 181 12.21 7.63 -24.73
C TRP A 181 12.78 7.37 -26.14
N ALA A 182 12.99 8.43 -26.92
CA ALA A 182 13.52 8.33 -28.28
C ALA A 182 14.94 7.77 -28.32
N MET A 183 15.78 8.10 -27.34
CA MET A 183 17.13 7.55 -27.22
C MET A 183 17.13 6.04 -26.97
N GLN A 184 16.23 5.56 -26.10
CA GLN A 184 16.06 4.14 -25.79
C GLN A 184 15.65 3.33 -27.02
N HIS A 185 14.83 3.93 -27.90
CA HIS A 185 14.29 3.27 -29.09
C HIS A 185 15.06 3.59 -30.39
N GLY A 186 16.12 4.41 -30.33
CA GLY A 186 16.91 4.79 -31.50
C GLY A 186 16.15 5.65 -32.52
N MET A 187 15.20 6.45 -32.06
CA MET A 187 14.33 7.31 -32.87
C MET A 187 14.57 8.80 -32.58
N ALA A 188 13.88 9.68 -33.32
CA ALA A 188 13.89 11.11 -33.05
C ALA A 188 12.80 11.46 -32.03
N ALA A 189 13.08 12.39 -31.12
CA ALA A 189 12.11 12.83 -30.13
C ALA A 189 10.89 13.49 -30.77
N GLU A 190 9.71 13.05 -30.37
CA GLU A 190 8.44 13.66 -30.72
C GLU A 190 8.11 14.83 -29.78
N PRO A 191 7.23 15.77 -30.20
CA PRO A 191 6.80 16.85 -29.34
C PRO A 191 5.88 16.31 -28.23
N MET A 192 5.97 16.89 -27.03
CA MET A 192 4.98 16.65 -25.97
C MET A 192 3.63 17.21 -26.43
N ASN A 193 2.72 16.32 -26.83
CA ASN A 193 1.40 16.56 -27.40
C ASN A 193 0.26 16.07 -26.50
N HIS A 194 0.60 15.54 -25.31
CA HIS A 194 -0.32 14.99 -24.31
C HIS A 194 -0.94 13.65 -24.74
N ASP A 195 -0.26 12.89 -25.61
CA ASP A 195 -0.74 11.61 -26.13
C ASP A 195 0.10 10.44 -25.58
N PRO A 196 -0.41 9.62 -24.64
CA PRO A 196 0.33 8.48 -24.11
C PRO A 196 0.44 7.32 -25.11
N SER A 197 -0.24 7.40 -26.27
CA SER A 197 -0.17 6.35 -27.31
C SER A 197 1.02 6.47 -28.26
N ASP A 198 1.82 7.55 -28.15
CA ASP A 198 3.08 7.72 -28.87
C ASP A 198 4.31 7.75 -27.92
N GLN A 199 5.24 8.70 -28.07
CA GLN A 199 6.40 8.81 -27.20
C GLN A 199 6.02 9.39 -25.84
N SER A 200 5.60 8.54 -24.93
CA SER A 200 5.21 8.97 -23.59
C SER A 200 6.40 9.25 -22.67
N SER A 201 6.22 10.15 -21.69
CA SER A 201 7.17 10.37 -20.59
C SER A 201 6.53 10.97 -19.34
N ILE A 202 7.24 10.96 -18.20
CA ILE A 202 6.80 11.66 -16.98
C ILE A 202 6.60 13.15 -17.25
N ASN A 203 7.58 13.80 -17.89
CA ASN A 203 7.55 15.23 -18.13
C ASN A 203 6.36 15.68 -19.00
N GLU A 204 5.91 14.82 -19.92
CA GLU A 204 4.72 15.08 -20.72
C GLU A 204 3.44 15.01 -19.90
N ALA A 205 3.28 13.96 -19.09
CA ALA A 205 2.14 13.80 -18.20
C ALA A 205 2.02 14.93 -17.17
N LEU A 206 3.14 15.35 -16.59
CA LEU A 206 3.16 16.46 -15.63
C LEU A 206 2.87 17.80 -16.32
N ARG A 207 3.32 17.99 -17.56
CA ARG A 207 2.97 19.16 -18.35
C ARG A 207 1.47 19.20 -18.66
N ASP A 208 0.87 18.04 -18.93
CA ASP A 208 -0.58 17.91 -19.06
C ASP A 208 -1.31 18.36 -17.80
N LEU A 209 -0.85 17.93 -16.61
CA LEU A 209 -1.43 18.33 -15.33
C LEU A 209 -1.40 19.85 -15.12
N VAL A 210 -0.25 20.49 -15.34
CA VAL A 210 -0.13 21.95 -15.20
C VAL A 210 -1.12 22.69 -16.09
N ILE A 211 -1.20 22.32 -17.38
CA ILE A 211 -2.12 22.99 -18.31
C ILE A 211 -3.58 22.71 -17.92
N SER A 212 -3.88 21.49 -17.49
CA SER A 212 -5.23 21.10 -17.06
C SER A 212 -5.66 21.87 -15.80
N ALA A 213 -4.76 22.02 -14.83
CA ALA A 213 -4.97 22.82 -13.63
C ALA A 213 -5.22 24.30 -13.95
N GLU A 214 -4.41 24.92 -14.82
CA GLU A 214 -4.63 26.29 -15.30
C GLU A 214 -6.02 26.46 -15.95
N VAL A 215 -6.49 25.46 -16.70
CA VAL A 215 -7.83 25.48 -17.33
C VAL A 215 -8.93 25.39 -16.26
N VAL A 216 -8.79 24.51 -15.27
CA VAL A 216 -9.74 24.38 -14.16
C VAL A 216 -9.79 25.66 -13.32
N GLU A 217 -8.66 26.30 -13.04
CA GLU A 217 -8.59 27.57 -12.31
C GLU A 217 -9.39 28.68 -13.02
N ILE A 218 -9.27 28.77 -14.35
CA ILE A 218 -9.98 29.77 -15.16
C ILE A 218 -11.46 29.41 -15.34
N PHE A 219 -11.77 28.12 -15.48
CA PHE A 219 -13.10 27.60 -15.79
C PHE A 219 -13.52 26.48 -14.82
N PRO A 220 -13.77 26.81 -13.54
CA PRO A 220 -14.15 25.81 -12.56
C PRO A 220 -15.48 25.16 -12.93
N THR A 221 -15.50 23.84 -12.87
CA THR A 221 -16.66 22.96 -13.00
C THR A 221 -17.49 22.92 -11.72
N GLY A 222 -16.85 23.17 -10.55
CA GLY A 222 -17.48 23.09 -9.24
C GLY A 222 -17.59 21.66 -8.67
N MET A 223 -16.88 20.71 -9.29
CA MET A 223 -16.70 19.36 -8.77
C MET A 223 -15.80 19.38 -7.53
N PRO A 224 -16.13 18.64 -6.45
CA PRO A 224 -15.29 18.58 -5.26
C PRO A 224 -13.88 18.04 -5.56
N GLU A 225 -13.73 17.17 -6.56
CA GLU A 225 -12.48 16.53 -6.98
C GLU A 225 -11.49 17.53 -7.64
N GLU A 226 -11.91 18.76 -7.96
CA GLU A 226 -11.00 19.80 -8.46
C GLU A 226 -9.85 20.08 -7.50
N VAL A 227 -10.07 19.84 -6.21
CA VAL A 227 -9.05 19.95 -5.16
C VAL A 227 -7.81 19.10 -5.44
N LEU A 228 -7.94 17.99 -6.18
CA LEU A 228 -6.83 17.09 -6.50
C LEU A 228 -5.90 17.67 -7.57
N ILE A 229 -6.43 18.48 -8.50
CA ILE A 229 -5.65 19.02 -9.63
C ILE A 229 -5.25 20.48 -9.45
N LEU A 230 -6.03 21.28 -8.73
CA LEU A 230 -5.76 22.71 -8.54
C LEU A 230 -4.36 23.03 -7.99
N PRO A 231 -3.73 22.21 -7.12
CA PRO A 231 -2.36 22.48 -6.68
C PRO A 231 -1.30 22.46 -7.80
N TRP A 232 -1.64 22.01 -9.01
CA TRP A 232 -0.74 21.98 -10.16
C TRP A 232 -0.74 23.25 -11.02
N ASP A 233 -1.58 24.26 -10.73
CA ASP A 233 -1.78 25.44 -11.58
C ASP A 233 -0.54 26.35 -11.72
N ASP A 234 0.32 26.42 -10.69
CA ASP A 234 1.54 27.22 -10.67
C ASP A 234 2.84 26.39 -10.63
N LYS A 235 2.70 25.07 -10.67
CA LYS A 235 3.81 24.10 -10.62
C LYS A 235 4.60 24.09 -11.93
N SER A 236 5.92 23.91 -11.83
CA SER A 236 6.79 23.73 -12.99
C SER A 236 7.11 22.25 -13.17
N HIS A 237 6.41 21.58 -14.09
CA HIS A 237 6.52 20.14 -14.37
C HIS A 237 7.97 19.59 -14.43
N GLY A 238 8.94 20.33 -14.96
CA GLY A 238 10.33 19.89 -15.05
C GLY A 238 11.10 19.81 -13.71
N GLN A 239 10.56 20.35 -12.61
CA GLN A 239 11.18 20.31 -11.28
C GLN A 239 11.00 18.95 -10.58
N PHE A 240 10.00 18.17 -10.98
CA PHE A 240 9.63 16.91 -10.34
C PHE A 240 10.20 15.68 -11.07
N LEU A 241 11.19 15.88 -11.96
CA LEU A 241 11.83 14.78 -12.70
C LEU A 241 12.99 14.13 -11.93
N ASP A 242 13.35 14.63 -10.75
CA ASP A 242 14.37 14.01 -9.91
C ASP A 242 13.78 12.90 -9.07
N ALA A 243 13.89 11.66 -9.56
CA ALA A 243 13.36 10.48 -8.89
C ALA A 243 13.96 10.21 -7.50
N THR A 244 15.05 10.89 -7.12
CA THR A 244 15.61 10.80 -5.76
C THR A 244 14.80 11.58 -4.72
N GLN A 245 13.86 12.42 -5.18
CA GLN A 245 12.97 13.22 -4.33
C GLN A 245 11.57 12.63 -4.21
N TRP A 246 11.24 11.61 -5.00
CA TRP A 246 9.92 10.99 -4.98
C TRP A 246 9.70 10.21 -3.69
N ARG A 247 8.48 10.30 -3.15
CA ARG A 247 8.03 9.49 -2.03
C ARG A 247 7.23 8.31 -2.60
N ILE A 248 7.53 7.12 -2.07
CA ILE A 248 6.91 5.87 -2.50
C ILE A 248 6.08 5.32 -1.36
N THR A 249 4.84 4.96 -1.67
CA THR A 249 4.01 4.09 -0.84
C THR A 249 3.72 2.81 -1.62
N ALA A 250 3.62 1.68 -0.94
CA ALA A 250 3.27 0.42 -1.56
C ALA A 250 2.25 -0.33 -0.70
N LEU A 251 1.30 -0.94 -1.37
CA LEU A 251 0.33 -1.88 -0.80
C LEU A 251 0.33 -3.09 -1.71
N LEU A 252 0.90 -4.19 -1.25
CA LEU A 252 1.06 -5.40 -2.03
C LEU A 252 0.42 -6.58 -1.31
N GLY A 253 -0.02 -7.54 -2.11
CA GLY A 253 -0.76 -8.69 -1.63
C GLY A 253 -0.63 -9.89 -2.54
N SER A 254 -1.30 -10.97 -2.14
CA SER A 254 -1.34 -12.21 -2.89
C SER A 254 -2.75 -12.78 -2.95
N ALA A 255 -3.00 -13.68 -3.90
CA ALA A 255 -4.27 -14.38 -4.01
C ALA A 255 -4.27 -15.68 -3.21
N TYR A 256 -5.46 -16.09 -2.77
CA TYR A 256 -5.70 -17.40 -2.15
C TYR A 256 -6.74 -18.18 -2.95
N THR A 257 -6.79 -19.49 -2.74
CA THR A 257 -7.61 -20.41 -3.56
C THR A 257 -9.09 -20.42 -3.21
N ASP A 258 -9.50 -19.79 -2.10
CA ASP A 258 -10.86 -19.86 -1.58
C ASP A 258 -11.70 -18.65 -1.99
N LEU A 259 -12.98 -18.91 -2.32
CA LEU A 259 -13.94 -17.99 -2.96
C LEU A 259 -14.40 -16.79 -2.11
N GLY A 260 -13.74 -16.50 -0.99
CA GLY A 260 -14.14 -15.44 -0.06
C GLY A 260 -13.64 -14.04 -0.45
N GLY A 261 -12.51 -13.94 -1.14
CA GLY A 261 -11.90 -12.67 -1.55
C GLY A 261 -10.81 -12.90 -2.60
N TYR A 262 -10.52 -11.87 -3.39
CA TYR A 262 -9.69 -11.98 -4.59
C TYR A 262 -8.19 -11.95 -4.28
N PHE A 263 -7.81 -11.26 -3.21
CA PHE A 263 -6.46 -11.11 -2.71
C PHE A 263 -6.51 -10.73 -1.22
N VAL A 264 -5.39 -10.90 -0.55
CA VAL A 264 -5.13 -10.41 0.81
C VAL A 264 -3.90 -9.51 0.74
N TRP A 265 -3.96 -8.36 1.41
CA TRP A 265 -2.80 -7.51 1.56
C TRP A 265 -1.84 -8.13 2.56
N THR A 266 -0.59 -8.29 2.16
CA THR A 266 0.44 -8.96 2.97
C THR A 266 1.59 -8.04 3.28
N ASP A 267 1.79 -7.00 2.47
CA ASP A 267 2.92 -6.11 2.56
C ASP A 267 2.47 -4.67 2.35
N VAL A 268 3.06 -3.78 3.14
CA VAL A 268 2.83 -2.34 3.07
C VAL A 268 4.15 -1.62 3.22
N TYR A 269 4.32 -0.47 2.57
CA TYR A 269 5.49 0.38 2.72
C TYR A 269 5.11 1.87 2.63
N PRO A 270 5.60 2.74 3.53
CA PRO A 270 6.33 2.40 4.75
C PRO A 270 5.44 1.62 5.71
N ASN A 271 6.07 0.80 6.56
CA ASN A 271 5.36 -0.04 7.51
C ASN A 271 4.86 0.83 8.68
N PRO A 272 3.59 0.69 9.10
CA PRO A 272 3.14 1.29 10.35
C PRO A 272 3.81 0.61 11.55
N VAL A 273 3.81 1.29 12.69
CA VAL A 273 4.17 0.68 13.96
C VAL A 273 2.92 -0.01 14.49
N ARG A 274 2.99 -1.34 14.67
CA ARG A 274 1.87 -2.08 15.26
C ARG A 274 1.57 -1.54 16.66
N GLY A 275 0.29 -1.26 16.95
CA GLY A 275 -0.19 -0.69 18.20
C GLY A 275 -0.15 0.84 18.26
N ASP A 276 0.43 1.54 17.28
CA ASP A 276 0.38 3.00 17.15
C ASP A 276 -0.92 3.38 16.44
N ILE A 277 -2.02 3.48 17.18
CA ILE A 277 -3.36 3.69 16.62
C ILE A 277 -3.68 5.17 16.41
N ASN A 278 -2.91 6.07 17.03
CA ASN A 278 -3.08 7.52 16.91
C ASN A 278 -2.05 8.19 15.96
N GLY A 279 -1.05 7.45 15.48
CA GLY A 279 -0.09 7.89 14.46
C GLY A 279 1.03 8.79 15.00
N GLU A 280 1.45 8.59 16.25
CA GLU A 280 2.47 9.41 16.92
C GLU A 280 3.90 8.83 16.90
N ASN A 281 4.10 7.80 16.06
CA ASN A 281 5.37 7.11 15.80
C ASN A 281 5.83 6.23 16.97
N GLY A 282 4.89 5.48 17.55
CA GLY A 282 5.13 4.50 18.59
C GLY A 282 3.85 4.07 19.29
N ALA A 283 3.76 2.80 19.67
CA ALA A 283 2.70 2.31 20.55
C ALA A 283 2.96 2.74 22.01
N SER A 284 1.93 3.26 22.68
CA SER A 284 2.03 3.91 23.98
C SER A 284 0.86 3.55 24.92
N GLU A 285 0.87 4.12 26.14
CA GLU A 285 -0.28 3.99 27.05
C GLU A 285 -1.50 4.77 26.53
N ASP A 286 -1.29 5.86 25.79
CA ASP A 286 -2.39 6.65 25.23
C ASP A 286 -3.14 5.81 24.17
N ASP A 287 -2.44 5.01 23.38
CA ASP A 287 -3.02 4.01 22.47
C ASP A 287 -3.79 2.90 23.20
N ARG A 288 -3.29 2.44 24.36
CA ARG A 288 -4.00 1.44 25.18
C ARG A 288 -5.30 2.00 25.72
N ASP A 289 -5.24 3.21 26.28
CA ASP A 289 -6.39 3.93 26.80
C ASP A 289 -7.44 4.13 25.70
N GLU A 290 -7.03 4.42 24.46
CA GLU A 290 -7.94 4.54 23.32
C GLU A 290 -8.71 3.24 23.01
N ILE A 291 -8.05 2.07 23.01
CA ILE A 291 -8.73 0.77 22.85
C ILE A 291 -9.63 0.46 24.06
N GLU A 292 -9.16 0.70 25.28
CA GLU A 292 -9.95 0.52 26.51
C GLU A 292 -11.23 1.36 26.49
N ASN A 293 -11.12 2.62 26.08
CA ASN A 293 -12.27 3.53 25.99
C ASN A 293 -13.26 3.07 24.92
N GLU A 294 -12.79 2.57 23.76
CA GLU A 294 -13.67 2.03 22.73
C GLU A 294 -14.50 0.86 23.27
N ILE A 295 -13.84 -0.10 23.95
CA ILE A 295 -14.53 -1.25 24.58
C ILE A 295 -15.53 -0.75 25.62
N ASP A 296 -15.14 0.13 26.53
CA ASP A 296 -16.03 0.64 27.59
C ASP A 296 -17.24 1.42 27.03
N ASP A 297 -17.06 2.17 25.95
CA ASP A 297 -18.11 3.00 25.35
C ASP A 297 -19.07 2.19 24.46
N HIS A 298 -18.61 1.11 23.83
CA HIS A 298 -19.36 0.32 22.85
C HIS A 298 -19.72 -1.12 23.30
N ASP A 299 -19.27 -1.58 24.47
CA ASP A 299 -19.69 -2.86 25.06
C ASP A 299 -21.22 -2.89 25.25
N GLY A 300 -21.87 -3.90 24.66
CA GLY A 300 -23.32 -4.03 24.66
C GLY A 300 -24.06 -3.46 23.45
N ASP A 301 -23.37 -2.84 22.47
CA ASP A 301 -24.02 -2.36 21.23
C ASP A 301 -24.61 -3.52 20.40
N ASP A 302 -24.01 -4.72 20.48
CA ASP A 302 -24.53 -5.96 19.92
C ASP A 302 -25.64 -6.62 20.79
N GLY A 303 -25.93 -6.03 21.95
CA GLY A 303 -26.88 -6.51 22.95
C GLY A 303 -26.29 -7.43 24.02
N VAL A 304 -24.97 -7.63 24.06
CA VAL A 304 -24.22 -8.44 25.03
C VAL A 304 -23.13 -7.59 25.69
N PHE A 305 -23.13 -7.56 27.03
CA PHE A 305 -22.04 -6.95 27.79
C PHE A 305 -21.01 -8.03 28.13
N ASP A 306 -19.97 -8.15 27.32
CA ASP A 306 -18.91 -9.16 27.48
C ASP A 306 -17.48 -8.61 27.27
N ASP A 307 -17.32 -7.29 27.34
CA ASP A 307 -16.07 -6.55 27.18
C ASP A 307 -15.50 -6.70 25.75
N ARG A 308 -16.38 -6.69 24.73
CA ARG A 308 -16.02 -6.89 23.31
C ARG A 308 -16.83 -5.99 22.40
N VAL A 309 -16.20 -5.51 21.33
CA VAL A 309 -16.87 -4.80 20.23
C VAL A 309 -16.74 -5.64 18.96
N VAL A 310 -17.85 -6.19 18.48
CA VAL A 310 -17.88 -7.07 17.30
C VAL A 310 -18.04 -6.26 16.01
N LEU A 311 -17.20 -6.53 15.01
CA LEU A 311 -17.31 -6.00 13.65
C LEU A 311 -18.15 -6.97 12.80
N ASP A 312 -19.32 -6.55 12.31
CA ASP A 312 -20.32 -7.43 11.71
C ASP A 312 -19.91 -7.95 10.31
N ASP A 313 -19.18 -7.14 9.54
CA ASP A 313 -18.66 -7.49 8.20
C ASP A 313 -17.14 -7.30 8.11
N PHE A 314 -16.38 -8.00 8.95
CA PHE A 314 -14.92 -7.84 9.11
C PHE A 314 -14.07 -7.70 7.81
N ALA A 315 -14.53 -8.28 6.69
CA ALA A 315 -13.83 -8.09 5.42
C ALA A 315 -13.92 -6.63 4.92
N ALA A 316 -15.11 -6.03 5.03
CA ALA A 316 -15.38 -4.65 4.64
C ALA A 316 -15.20 -3.67 5.82
N GLU A 317 -15.85 -3.97 6.94
CA GLU A 317 -15.77 -3.25 8.22
C GLU A 317 -14.44 -3.60 8.90
N PHE A 318 -13.60 -2.61 9.12
CA PHE A 318 -12.36 -2.78 9.86
C PHE A 318 -12.21 -1.65 10.87
N SER A 319 -11.36 -1.89 11.86
CA SER A 319 -10.93 -0.87 12.81
C SER A 319 -9.43 -1.00 13.03
N VAL A 320 -8.73 0.13 13.12
CA VAL A 320 -7.32 0.15 13.54
C VAL A 320 -7.13 -0.37 14.96
N LEU A 321 -8.21 -0.40 15.75
CA LEU A 321 -8.23 -0.89 17.13
C LEU A 321 -8.28 -2.43 17.21
N ASP A 322 -8.67 -3.11 16.14
CA ASP A 322 -8.60 -4.58 16.02
C ASP A 322 -7.19 -4.95 15.51
N LEU A 323 -6.24 -5.06 16.45
CA LEU A 323 -4.83 -5.24 16.18
C LEU A 323 -4.47 -6.67 15.79
N ASN A 324 -5.30 -7.65 16.15
CA ASN A 324 -5.13 -9.05 15.78
C ASN A 324 -5.89 -9.44 14.52
N GLN A 325 -6.78 -8.57 14.01
CA GLN A 325 -7.57 -8.76 12.81
C GLN A 325 -8.49 -10.00 12.90
N ASP A 326 -9.15 -10.19 14.04
CA ASP A 326 -10.09 -11.29 14.25
C ASP A 326 -11.57 -10.87 14.16
N GLY A 327 -11.83 -9.58 13.90
CA GLY A 327 -13.16 -8.99 13.79
C GLY A 327 -13.78 -8.60 15.11
N VAL A 328 -12.99 -8.56 16.19
CA VAL A 328 -13.43 -8.14 17.51
C VAL A 328 -12.38 -7.28 18.16
N ILE A 329 -12.78 -6.11 18.66
CA ILE A 329 -11.94 -5.29 19.55
C ILE A 329 -12.19 -5.79 20.98
N ASP A 330 -11.19 -6.40 21.60
CA ASP A 330 -11.30 -6.95 22.95
C ASP A 330 -10.00 -6.80 23.77
N PRO A 331 -9.94 -7.27 25.04
CA PRO A 331 -8.74 -7.11 25.85
C PRO A 331 -7.47 -7.71 25.27
N THR A 332 -7.57 -8.58 24.25
CA THR A 332 -6.43 -9.08 23.51
C THR A 332 -5.75 -7.97 22.72
N ASP A 333 -6.50 -7.02 22.15
CA ASP A 333 -5.94 -5.90 21.38
C ASP A 333 -5.20 -4.92 22.28
N ILE A 334 -5.70 -4.64 23.48
CA ILE A 334 -4.98 -3.85 24.49
C ILE A 334 -3.60 -4.44 24.77
N LEU A 335 -3.51 -5.77 24.86
CA LEU A 335 -2.24 -6.45 25.09
C LEU A 335 -1.27 -6.30 23.90
N LEU A 336 -1.78 -6.10 22.68
CA LEU A 336 -0.97 -5.95 21.47
C LEU A 336 -0.40 -4.54 21.28
N VAL A 337 -0.86 -3.54 22.03
CA VAL A 337 -0.30 -2.19 22.06
C VAL A 337 1.01 -2.10 22.86
N SER A 338 1.49 -3.19 23.48
CA SER A 338 2.73 -3.10 24.25
C SER A 338 3.95 -2.79 23.40
N LYS A 339 4.87 -2.08 24.05
CA LYS A 339 6.22 -1.89 23.55
C LYS A 339 6.79 -3.26 23.20
N VAL A 340 7.12 -3.47 21.93
CA VAL A 340 7.60 -4.74 21.39
C VAL A 340 8.66 -5.36 22.30
N GLY A 341 8.35 -6.49 22.93
CA GLY A 341 9.25 -7.20 23.85
C GLY A 341 9.13 -6.85 25.34
N ASP A 342 8.29 -5.89 25.74
CA ASP A 342 7.93 -5.58 27.14
C ASP A 342 6.72 -6.43 27.52
N GLU A 343 6.98 -7.58 28.13
CA GLU A 343 5.97 -8.62 28.34
C GLU A 343 5.38 -8.61 29.75
N ASP A 344 5.99 -7.89 30.69
CA ASP A 344 5.37 -7.64 31.98
C ASP A 344 4.79 -6.22 32.15
N ASP A 345 4.76 -5.46 31.05
CA ASP A 345 4.13 -4.14 30.91
C ASP A 345 4.65 -3.13 31.94
N ASP A 346 5.95 -3.19 32.26
CA ASP A 346 6.57 -2.28 33.22
C ASP A 346 7.27 -1.07 32.59
N GLY A 347 7.22 -0.98 31.25
CA GLY A 347 7.67 0.14 30.43
C GLY A 347 9.11 0.00 29.94
N ASP A 348 9.83 -1.06 30.32
CA ASP A 348 11.15 -1.38 29.81
C ASP A 348 11.24 -2.80 29.21
N ILE A 349 12.36 -3.10 28.55
CA ILE A 349 12.57 -4.41 27.92
C ILE A 349 13.85 -4.98 28.50
N ASP A 350 13.70 -5.89 29.45
CA ASP A 350 14.76 -6.35 30.32
C ASP A 350 14.89 -7.88 30.42
N LEU A 351 15.59 -8.36 31.45
CA LEU A 351 15.82 -9.79 31.64
C LEU A 351 14.59 -10.56 32.14
N ARG A 352 13.60 -9.85 32.70
CA ARG A 352 12.32 -10.39 33.13
C ARG A 352 11.44 -10.68 31.92
N ASP A 353 11.40 -9.78 30.96
CA ASP A 353 10.77 -10.02 29.66
C ASP A 353 11.48 -11.14 28.91
N PHE A 354 12.82 -11.13 28.91
CA PHE A 354 13.58 -12.20 28.28
C PHE A 354 13.27 -13.56 28.91
N ALA A 355 13.03 -13.61 30.22
CA ALA A 355 12.61 -14.86 30.88
C ALA A 355 11.22 -15.32 30.45
N ARG A 356 10.33 -14.41 30.03
CA ARG A 356 9.04 -14.74 29.39
C ARG A 356 9.24 -15.20 27.96
N PHE A 357 10.03 -14.47 27.17
CA PHE A 357 10.45 -14.87 25.83
C PHE A 357 10.97 -16.32 25.80
N GLN A 358 11.84 -16.69 26.74
CA GLN A 358 12.38 -18.04 26.86
C GLN A 358 11.33 -19.13 27.15
N GLN A 359 10.20 -18.79 27.77
CA GLN A 359 9.11 -19.74 28.02
C GLN A 359 8.29 -20.00 26.76
N CYS A 360 8.21 -19.02 25.86
CA CYS A 360 7.49 -19.10 24.59
C CYS A 360 8.36 -19.61 23.44
N PHE A 361 9.68 -19.57 23.58
CA PHE A 361 10.60 -19.95 22.51
C PHE A 361 10.41 -21.38 22.01
N GLY A 362 10.05 -21.51 20.73
CA GLY A 362 9.74 -22.76 20.03
C GLY A 362 8.27 -23.18 20.10
N GLU A 363 7.41 -22.38 20.74
CA GLU A 363 5.96 -22.55 20.74
C GLU A 363 5.32 -21.78 19.57
N SER A 364 4.05 -22.06 19.30
CA SER A 364 3.26 -21.27 18.35
C SER A 364 2.94 -19.92 18.96
N GLY A 365 3.24 -18.83 18.23
CA GLY A 365 2.92 -17.46 18.62
C GLY A 365 1.41 -17.27 18.76
N ALA A 366 0.60 -17.93 17.92
CA ALA A 366 -0.85 -17.73 17.89
C ALA A 366 -1.64 -18.41 19.03
N LEU A 367 -1.02 -19.20 19.90
CA LEU A 367 -1.75 -19.99 20.89
C LEU A 367 -0.98 -20.15 22.22
N GLY A 368 -1.38 -19.42 23.25
CA GLY A 368 -1.11 -19.80 24.65
C GLY A 368 -0.49 -18.72 25.54
N GLY A 369 -0.69 -17.43 25.24
CA GLY A 369 -0.08 -16.33 26.00
C GLY A 369 1.35 -16.03 25.55
N CYS A 370 1.67 -16.35 24.28
CA CYS A 370 2.95 -16.10 23.64
C CYS A 370 2.83 -15.19 22.41
N GLU A 371 1.62 -14.71 22.13
CA GLU A 371 1.26 -13.89 20.98
C GLU A 371 2.06 -12.58 20.94
N ARG A 372 2.37 -12.04 22.13
CA ARG A 372 3.16 -10.80 22.32
C ARG A 372 4.66 -10.98 22.09
N LEU A 373 5.13 -12.23 22.00
CA LEU A 373 6.53 -12.58 21.83
C LEU A 373 6.84 -13.10 20.42
N ASP A 374 5.82 -13.19 19.56
CA ASP A 374 5.92 -13.35 18.10
C ASP A 374 6.09 -11.97 17.47
N LEU A 375 7.31 -11.45 17.60
CA LEU A 375 7.68 -10.07 17.28
C LEU A 375 7.76 -9.81 15.77
N ASN A 376 7.85 -10.86 14.95
CA ASN A 376 7.81 -10.75 13.49
C ASN A 376 6.45 -11.16 12.88
N ALA A 377 5.48 -11.54 13.72
CA ALA A 377 4.13 -11.96 13.35
C ALA A 377 4.07 -13.16 12.38
N ASP A 378 5.01 -14.11 12.51
CA ASP A 378 5.06 -15.31 11.66
C ASP A 378 4.33 -16.53 12.24
N GLN A 379 3.60 -16.33 13.34
CA GLN A 379 2.84 -17.31 14.11
C GLN A 379 3.69 -18.28 14.93
N THR A 380 5.00 -18.03 15.06
CA THR A 380 5.92 -18.79 15.90
C THR A 380 6.82 -17.86 16.72
N VAL A 381 7.29 -18.32 17.88
CA VAL A 381 8.29 -17.57 18.66
C VAL A 381 9.63 -18.26 18.48
N ASP A 382 10.48 -17.77 17.58
CA ASP A 382 11.72 -18.44 17.18
C ASP A 382 12.96 -17.51 17.12
N ASN A 383 13.99 -17.91 16.36
CA ASN A 383 15.21 -17.12 16.25
C ASN A 383 15.00 -15.78 15.54
N GLY A 384 13.97 -15.65 14.69
CA GLY A 384 13.53 -14.40 14.10
C GLY A 384 13.17 -13.43 15.20
N ASP A 385 12.26 -13.82 16.09
CA ASP A 385 11.82 -13.01 17.23
C ASP A 385 12.96 -12.73 18.20
N ALA A 386 13.84 -13.71 18.45
CA ALA A 386 15.00 -13.47 19.30
C ALA A 386 15.91 -12.36 18.73
N GLY A 387 16.02 -12.28 17.40
CA GLY A 387 16.74 -11.20 16.72
C GLY A 387 16.08 -9.84 16.98
N TRP A 388 14.75 -9.76 16.87
CA TRP A 388 13.98 -8.56 17.19
C TRP A 388 14.12 -8.18 18.67
N PHE A 389 13.90 -9.13 19.58
CA PHE A 389 13.96 -8.95 21.02
C PHE A 389 15.30 -8.33 21.47
N VAL A 390 16.42 -8.85 20.94
CA VAL A 390 17.76 -8.34 21.27
C VAL A 390 17.95 -6.89 20.79
N ASN A 391 17.32 -6.49 19.69
CA ASN A 391 17.43 -5.13 19.17
C ASN A 391 16.61 -4.11 19.98
N VAL A 392 15.57 -4.57 20.67
CA VAL A 392 14.66 -3.70 21.44
C VAL A 392 14.98 -3.66 22.94
N MET A 393 15.80 -4.59 23.46
CA MET A 393 16.25 -4.56 24.86
C MET A 393 16.82 -3.19 25.25
N THR A 394 16.18 -2.54 26.23
CA THR A 394 16.62 -1.22 26.74
C THR A 394 17.68 -1.34 27.83
N GLY A 395 17.96 -2.56 28.28
CA GLY A 395 18.86 -2.85 29.40
C GLY A 395 18.15 -2.66 30.75
N PRO A 396 18.81 -2.97 31.88
CA PRO A 396 18.18 -2.92 33.19
C PRO A 396 17.91 -1.46 33.57
N THR A 397 16.65 -1.01 33.44
CA THR A 397 16.23 0.35 33.77
C THR A 397 15.18 0.43 34.87
N GLY A 398 15.13 -0.48 35.83
CA GLY A 398 14.35 -0.23 37.06
C GLY A 398 14.56 -1.28 38.14
N PHE A 399 14.84 -0.85 39.37
CA PHE A 399 14.74 -1.67 40.59
C PHE A 399 13.77 -1.01 41.56
#